data_AF-A0AB37Z1N1-F1
#
_entry.id   AF-A0AB37Z1N1-F1
#
_cell.length_a   1.000
_cell.length_b   1.000
_cell.length_c   1.000
_cell.angle_alpha   90.00
_cell.angle_beta   90.00
_cell.angle_gamma   90.00
#
_symmetry.space_group_name_H-M   'P 1'
#
loop_
_entity.id
_entity.type
_entity.pdbx_description
1 polymer ?
#
loop_
_entity_poly.entity_id
_entity_poly.type
_entity_poly.pdbx_seq_one_letter_code
_entity_poly.pdbx_strand_id
1 'polypeptide(L)'
;MAYDKYKMAKDKLDKALKGNSAGILMSFTVNTLEDERIRPKCAEFEGYTSNVSNAVIGVNHPPFDEDCRCFATYQIEGIRKK
;
A
#
# COMPACT_ATOMS: atom_id res chain seq x y z
N MET A 1 32.11 -10.86 -21.26
CA MET A 1 30.78 -11.52 -21.27
C MET A 1 29.92 -11.31 -20.01
N ALA A 2 30.37 -10.55 -18.99
CA ALA A 2 29.55 -10.26 -17.79
C ALA A 2 28.59 -9.06 -17.96
N TYR A 3 28.95 -8.11 -18.85
CA TYR A 3 28.20 -6.86 -19.07
C TYR A 3 26.79 -7.08 -19.65
N ASP A 4 26.63 -8.07 -20.54
CA ASP A 4 25.32 -8.39 -21.15
C ASP A 4 24.31 -8.99 -20.16
N LYS A 5 24.77 -9.81 -19.21
CA LYS A 5 23.89 -10.42 -18.21
C LYS A 5 23.31 -9.37 -17.27
N TYR A 6 24.13 -8.39 -16.85
CA TYR A 6 23.67 -7.28 -16.01
C TYR A 6 22.67 -6.37 -16.73
N LYS A 7 22.90 -6.09 -18.03
CA LYS A 7 21.98 -5.29 -18.83
C LYS A 7 20.62 -5.98 -19.00
N MET A 8 20.62 -7.28 -19.31
CA MET A 8 19.39 -8.08 -19.39
C MET A 8 18.64 -8.16 -18.06
N ALA A 9 19.36 -8.30 -16.94
CA ALA A 9 18.75 -8.32 -15.61
C ALA A 9 18.11 -6.97 -15.27
N LYS A 10 18.80 -5.86 -15.56
CA LYS A 10 18.29 -4.50 -15.38
C LYS A 10 17.05 -4.24 -16.23
N ASP A 11 17.06 -4.63 -17.51
CA ASP A 11 15.91 -4.44 -18.40
C ASP A 11 14.68 -5.26 -17.97
N LYS A 12 14.88 -6.48 -17.43
CA LYS A 12 13.79 -7.27 -16.85
C LYS A 12 13.24 -6.64 -15.59
N LEU A 13 14.10 -6.10 -14.73
CA LEU A 13 13.72 -5.41 -13.50
C LEU A 13 12.93 -4.12 -13.82
N ASP A 14 13.43 -3.32 -14.76
CA ASP A 14 12.78 -2.10 -15.22
C ASP A 14 11.44 -2.38 -15.91
N LYS A 15 11.33 -3.47 -16.68
CA LYS A 15 10.04 -3.92 -17.24
C LYS A 15 9.07 -4.38 -16.16
N ALA A 16 9.53 -5.10 -15.13
CA ALA A 16 8.68 -5.51 -14.02
C ALA A 16 8.18 -4.30 -13.22
N LEU A 17 9.08 -3.35 -12.94
CA LEU A 17 8.78 -2.08 -12.24
C LEU A 17 7.82 -1.19 -13.05
N LYS A 18 7.96 -1.14 -14.38
CA LYS A 18 7.08 -0.32 -15.24
C LYS A 18 5.81 -1.04 -15.69
N GLY A 19 5.78 -2.37 -15.68
CA GLY A 19 4.77 -3.20 -16.35
C GLY A 19 3.58 -3.61 -15.50
N ASN A 20 3.77 -3.91 -14.20
CA ASN A 20 2.74 -4.67 -13.46
C ASN A 20 2.00 -3.89 -12.36
N SER A 21 2.51 -2.75 -11.89
CA SER A 21 1.88 -2.01 -10.79
C SER A 21 1.26 -0.68 -11.23
N ALA A 22 1.55 -0.18 -12.43
CA ALA A 22 1.05 1.11 -12.93
C ALA A 22 -0.44 1.10 -13.36
N GLY A 23 -1.12 -0.04 -13.21
CA GLY A 23 -2.51 -0.22 -13.64
C GLY A 23 -3.46 -0.69 -12.55
N ILE A 24 -3.01 -1.18 -11.40
CA ILE A 24 -3.92 -1.74 -10.40
C ILE A 24 -4.43 -0.60 -9.51
N LEU A 25 -5.74 -0.34 -9.55
CA LEU A 25 -6.41 0.52 -8.58
C LEU A 25 -6.62 -0.31 -7.33
N MET A 26 -6.04 0.15 -6.24
CA MET A 26 -6.23 -0.45 -4.92
C MET A 26 -6.78 0.64 -4.01
N SER A 27 -7.79 0.29 -3.22
CA SER A 27 -8.18 1.07 -2.06
C SER A 27 -7.79 0.34 -0.79
N PHE A 28 -7.68 1.12 0.27
CA PHE A 28 -7.50 0.65 1.62
C PHE A 28 -8.64 1.16 2.49
N THR A 29 -9.04 0.35 3.46
CA THR A 29 -9.93 0.75 4.57
C THR A 29 -9.22 0.51 5.87
N VAL A 30 -9.15 1.54 6.71
CA VAL A 30 -8.53 1.46 8.05
C VAL A 30 -9.52 0.80 9.01
N ASN A 31 -9.04 -0.20 9.73
CA ASN A 31 -9.81 -0.91 10.74
C ASN A 31 -9.04 -0.94 12.06
N THR A 32 -9.81 -0.92 13.14
CA THR A 32 -9.31 -1.13 14.50
C THR A 32 -9.45 -2.62 14.84
N LEU A 33 -8.57 -3.14 15.70
CA LEU A 33 -8.70 -4.50 16.26
C LEU A 33 -9.44 -4.38 17.57
N GLU A 34 -10.45 -5.20 17.87
CA GLU A 34 -11.23 -5.12 19.12
C GLU A 34 -10.45 -5.35 20.44
N ASP A 35 -9.10 -5.36 20.41
CA ASP A 35 -8.29 -5.37 21.61
C ASP A 35 -8.27 -3.98 22.28
N GLU A 36 -8.30 -3.94 23.62
CA GLU A 36 -8.28 -2.70 24.41
C GLU A 36 -6.97 -1.89 24.28
N ARG A 37 -6.09 -2.23 23.32
CA ARG A 37 -4.82 -1.56 23.03
C ARG A 37 -4.90 -0.65 21.80
N ILE A 38 -6.06 -0.48 21.18
CA ILE A 38 -6.28 0.51 20.12
C ILE A 38 -5.97 1.91 20.67
N ARG A 39 -5.07 2.64 20.01
CA ARG A 39 -4.82 4.06 20.31
C ARG A 39 -6.00 4.92 19.81
N PRO A 40 -6.31 6.06 20.43
CA PRO A 40 -7.38 6.96 19.97
C PRO A 40 -7.31 7.31 18.48
N LYS A 41 -6.09 7.56 17.96
CA LYS A 41 -5.84 7.88 16.56
C LYS A 41 -6.25 6.76 15.61
N CYS A 42 -6.10 5.50 16.03
CA CYS A 42 -6.57 4.34 15.26
C CYS A 42 -8.13 4.39 15.12
N ALA A 43 -8.87 4.86 16.14
CA ALA A 43 -10.34 4.99 16.12
C ALA A 43 -10.86 6.20 15.32
N GLU A 44 -10.10 7.30 15.25
CA GLU A 44 -10.44 8.47 14.41
C GLU A 44 -10.55 8.12 12.92
N PHE A 45 -9.77 7.12 12.48
CA PHE A 45 -9.75 6.66 11.10
C PHE A 45 -10.52 5.36 10.88
N GLU A 46 -11.26 4.85 11.87
CA GLU A 46 -12.03 3.61 11.70
C GLU A 46 -13.05 3.74 10.55
N GLY A 47 -12.97 2.82 9.59
CA GLY A 47 -13.81 2.84 8.40
C GLY A 47 -13.38 3.86 7.33
N TYR A 48 -12.28 4.59 7.54
CA TYR A 48 -11.75 5.49 6.51
C TYR A 48 -11.26 4.69 5.30
N THR A 49 -11.87 4.94 4.14
CA THR A 49 -11.50 4.32 2.86
C THR A 49 -10.88 5.33 1.92
N SER A 50 -9.75 4.98 1.30
CA SER A 50 -9.15 5.81 0.25
C SER A 50 -8.33 4.98 -0.74
N ASN A 51 -7.99 5.58 -1.87
CA ASN A 51 -7.08 4.96 -2.83
C ASN A 51 -5.67 4.86 -2.22
N VAL A 52 -4.98 3.73 -2.45
CA VAL A 52 -3.60 3.51 -2.01
C VAL A 52 -2.65 4.55 -2.59
N SER A 53 -2.95 5.10 -3.77
CA SER A 53 -2.18 6.22 -4.35
C SER A 53 -2.18 7.49 -3.50
N ASN A 54 -3.18 7.65 -2.63
CA ASN A 54 -3.36 8.80 -1.75
C ASN A 54 -2.94 8.47 -0.30
N ALA A 55 -2.39 7.27 -0.06
CA ALA A 55 -1.96 6.85 1.25
C ALA A 55 -0.66 7.56 1.64
N VAL A 56 -0.69 8.21 2.81
CA VAL A 56 0.46 8.77 3.51
C VAL A 56 0.54 8.07 4.85
N ILE A 57 1.53 7.18 4.96
CA ILE A 57 1.79 6.39 6.18
C ILE A 57 2.01 7.34 7.36
N GLY A 58 1.35 7.08 8.49
CA GLY A 58 1.44 7.92 9.69
C GLY A 58 0.41 9.05 9.76
N VAL A 59 -0.22 9.38 8.62
CA VAL A 59 -1.16 10.51 8.50
C VAL A 59 -2.59 10.03 8.27
N ASN A 60 -2.84 9.34 7.16
CA ASN A 60 -4.17 8.82 6.80
C ASN A 60 -4.16 7.31 6.54
N HIS A 61 -3.00 6.67 6.70
CA HIS A 61 -2.80 5.25 6.51
C HIS A 61 -1.95 4.69 7.67
N PRO A 62 -2.33 3.55 8.27
CA PRO A 62 -1.56 2.95 9.35
C PRO A 62 -0.20 2.40 8.88
N PRO A 63 0.78 2.22 9.79
CA PRO A 63 0.73 2.55 11.21
C PRO A 63 0.77 4.06 11.44
N PHE A 64 -0.01 4.54 12.42
CA PHE A 64 -0.10 5.96 12.74
C PHE A 64 1.00 6.46 13.67
N ASP A 65 1.42 5.61 14.61
CA ASP A 65 2.46 5.84 15.61
C ASP A 65 3.17 4.50 15.90
N GLU A 66 4.33 4.54 16.58
CA GLU A 66 4.98 3.34 17.10
C GLU A 66 4.02 2.60 18.05
N ASP A 67 3.88 1.29 17.83
CA ASP A 67 2.97 0.39 18.54
C ASP A 67 1.44 0.62 18.34
N CYS A 68 0.96 1.39 17.35
CA CYS A 68 -0.50 1.38 17.01
C CYS A 68 -0.83 0.06 16.29
N ARG A 69 -1.76 -0.73 16.84
CA ARG A 69 -2.23 -2.00 16.24
C ARG A 69 -3.36 -1.83 15.22
N CYS A 70 -3.58 -0.62 14.70
CA CYS A 70 -4.42 -0.40 13.52
C CYS A 70 -3.90 -1.19 12.32
N PHE A 71 -4.82 -1.63 11.47
CA PHE A 71 -4.45 -2.26 10.21
C PHE A 71 -5.31 -1.69 9.08
N ALA A 72 -4.77 -1.76 7.87
CA ALA A 72 -5.51 -1.45 6.66
C ALA A 72 -5.88 -2.75 5.95
N THR A 73 -7.14 -2.87 5.56
CA THR A 73 -7.60 -3.90 4.61
C THR A 73 -7.52 -3.33 3.21
N TYR A 74 -7.03 -4.11 2.25
CA TYR A 74 -6.87 -3.66 0.88
C TYR A 74 -7.84 -4.38 -0.02
N GLN A 75 -8.41 -3.62 -0.96
CA GLN A 75 -9.25 -4.15 -2.01
C GLN A 75 -8.73 -3.72 -3.37
N ILE A 76 -8.70 -4.66 -4.31
CA ILE A 76 -8.45 -4.35 -5.72
C ILE A 76 -9.75 -3.81 -6.30
N GLU A 77 -9.78 -2.52 -6.63
CA GLU A 77 -10.93 -1.87 -7.28
C GLU A 77 -10.97 -2.18 -8.78
N GLY A 78 -9.82 -2.47 -9.38
CA GLY A 78 -9.75 -2.91 -10.77
C GLY A 78 -8.40 -2.63 -11.42
N ILE A 79 -8.38 -2.76 -12.74
CA ILE A 79 -7.20 -2.47 -13.56
C ILE A 79 -7.53 -1.25 -14.45
N ARG A 80 -6.81 -0.14 -14.26
CA ARG A 80 -6.69 0.93 -15.25
C ARG A 80 -6.11 0.34 -16.53
N LYS A 81 -6.99 0.09 -17.50
CA LYS A 81 -6.58 -0.14 -18.89
C LYS A 81 -6.04 1.19 -19.41
N LYS A 82 -4.76 1.19 -19.82
CA LYS A 82 -4.17 2.28 -20.60
C LYS A 82 -4.74 2.29 -22.02
#